data_AF-B0TGP8-F1
#
_entry.id   AF-B0TGP8-F1
#
_cell.length_a   1.000
_cell.length_b   1.000
_cell.length_c   1.000
_cell.angle_alpha   90.00
_cell.angle_beta   90.00
_cell.angle_gamma   90.00
#
_symmetry.space_group_name_H-M   'P 1'
#
loop_
_entity.id
_entity.type
_entity.pdbx_description
1 polymer ?
#
loop_
_entity_poly.entity_id
_entity_poly.type
_entity_poly.pdbx_seq_one_letter_code
_entity_poly.pdbx_strand_id
1 'polypeptide(L)'
;MPNRNKAVFPGAQSALDRFKYEVAAEIGLANKVQSAGWENMTTREVGSIGGFMTKKMVQLAEQQLAQSNGVSATLARSAGADAQQGALQDSGR
;
A
#
# COMPACT_ATOMS: atom_id res chain seq x y z
N MET A 1 24.08 -3.33 9.91
CA MET A 1 24.32 -3.34 8.45
C MET A 1 23.51 -2.22 7.80
N PRO A 2 24.09 -1.32 6.99
CA PRO A 2 23.33 -0.29 6.30
C PRO A 2 22.42 -0.94 5.24
N ASN A 3 21.11 -0.79 5.41
CA ASN A 3 20.11 -1.28 4.47
C ASN A 3 20.29 -0.52 3.13
N ARG A 4 20.84 -1.21 2.12
CA ARG A 4 20.96 -0.68 0.75
C ARG A 4 19.62 -0.65 0.00
N ASN A 5 18.57 -1.26 0.55
CA ASN A 5 17.26 -1.26 -0.08
C ASN A 5 16.57 0.08 0.20
N LYS A 6 16.52 0.93 -0.83
CA LYS A 6 15.83 2.22 -0.78
C LYS A 6 14.35 2.02 -1.05
N ALA A 7 13.51 2.66 -0.24
CA ALA A 7 12.09 2.76 -0.56
C ALA A 7 11.90 3.33 -1.98
N VAL A 8 11.03 2.69 -2.76
CA VAL A 8 10.68 3.13 -4.12
C VAL A 8 9.99 4.50 -4.09
N PHE A 9 9.11 4.70 -3.10
CA PHE A 9 8.51 5.99 -2.83
C PHE A 9 9.40 6.81 -1.88
N PRO A 10 9.89 8.00 -2.30
CA PRO A 10 10.66 8.88 -1.43
C PRO A 10 9.85 9.24 -0.18
N GLY A 11 10.39 8.93 1.01
CA GLY A 11 9.73 9.20 2.30
C GLY A 11 8.98 8.02 2.91
N ALA A 12 8.77 6.92 2.17
CA ALA A 12 8.15 5.72 2.75
C ALA A 12 9.07 4.94 3.70
N GLN A 13 10.37 5.26 3.76
CA GLN A 13 11.36 4.52 4.54
C GLN A 13 10.95 4.38 6.02
N SER A 14 10.63 5.49 6.68
CA SER A 14 10.24 5.47 8.09
C SER A 14 8.93 4.74 8.34
N ALA A 15 8.00 4.78 7.37
CA ALA A 15 6.74 4.03 7.46
C ALA A 15 6.99 2.52 7.31
N LEU A 16 7.82 2.11 6.35
CA LEU A 16 8.21 0.72 6.16
C LEU A 16 8.95 0.16 7.38
N ASP A 17 9.81 0.96 8.01
CA ASP A 17 10.51 0.54 9.22
C ASP A 17 9.54 0.32 10.39
N ARG A 18 8.58 1.23 10.62
CA ARG A 18 7.51 1.02 11.62
C ARG A 18 6.70 -0.23 11.33
N PHE A 19 6.32 -0.41 10.07
CA PHE A 19 5.53 -1.56 9.64
C PHE A 19 6.24 -2.89 9.86
N LYS A 20 7.57 -2.95 9.69
CA LYS A 20 8.37 -4.15 10.02
C LYS A 20 8.25 -4.54 11.50
N TYR A 21 8.25 -3.56 12.40
CA TYR A 21 8.10 -3.81 13.84
C TYR A 21 6.67 -4.25 14.20
N GLU A 22 5.66 -3.65 13.57
CA GLU A 22 4.26 -4.06 13.73
C GLU A 22 4.06 -5.53 13.30
N VAL A 23 4.54 -5.89 12.11
CA VAL A 23 4.47 -7.27 11.62
C VAL A 23 5.23 -8.23 12.53
N ALA A 24 6.41 -7.83 13.02
CA ALA A 24 7.17 -8.65 13.97
C ALA A 24 6.40 -8.88 15.28
N ALA A 25 5.64 -7.89 15.76
CA ALA A 25 4.79 -8.03 16.94
C ALA A 25 3.64 -9.00 16.71
N GLU A 26 2.98 -8.91 15.55
CA GLU A 26 1.85 -9.78 15.21
C GLU A 26 2.21 -11.26 15.08
N ILE A 27 3.42 -11.56 14.60
CA ILE A 27 3.89 -12.94 14.46
C ILE A 27 4.68 -13.44 15.67
N GLY A 28 4.65 -12.69 16.78
CA GLY A 28 5.27 -13.09 18.05
C GLY A 28 6.80 -13.00 18.09
N LEU A 29 7.41 -12.29 17.16
CA LEU A 29 8.87 -12.13 17.06
C LEU A 29 9.39 -10.79 17.62
N ALA A 30 8.51 -9.87 18.03
CA ALA A 30 8.91 -8.55 18.56
C ALA A 30 9.92 -8.64 19.71
N ASN A 31 9.68 -9.52 20.69
CA ASN A 31 10.60 -9.70 21.83
C ASN A 31 12.00 -10.11 21.35
N LYS A 32 12.07 -10.98 20.33
CA LYS A 32 13.33 -11.45 19.76
C LYS A 32 14.04 -10.37 18.96
N VAL A 33 13.28 -9.57 18.20
CA VAL A 33 13.80 -8.39 17.51
C VAL A 33 14.42 -7.41 18.52
N GLN A 34 13.77 -7.20 19.66
CA GLN A 34 14.25 -6.27 20.69
C GLN A 34 15.46 -6.81 21.47
N SER A 35 15.46 -8.10 21.83
CA SER A 35 16.50 -8.69 22.68
C SER A 35 17.76 -9.08 21.90
N ALA A 36 17.60 -9.65 20.70
CA ALA A 36 18.70 -10.15 19.90
C ALA A 36 19.09 -9.16 18.80
N GLY A 37 18.18 -8.30 18.35
CA GLY A 37 18.37 -7.48 17.17
C GLY A 37 18.20 -8.28 15.89
N TRP A 38 17.89 -7.58 14.79
CA TRP A 38 17.65 -8.19 13.48
C TRP A 38 18.82 -9.04 12.95
N GLU A 39 20.06 -8.70 13.33
CA GLU A 39 21.28 -9.37 12.86
C GLU A 39 21.52 -10.73 13.52
N ASN A 40 20.96 -10.96 14.71
CA ASN A 40 21.12 -12.21 15.47
C ASN A 40 19.88 -13.12 15.39
N MET A 41 18.90 -12.78 14.54
CA MET A 41 17.74 -13.61 14.26
C MET A 41 18.06 -14.63 13.15
N THR A 42 17.35 -15.75 13.13
CA THR A 42 17.53 -16.74 12.07
C THR A 42 16.98 -16.20 10.74
N THR A 43 17.58 -16.62 9.62
CA THR A 43 17.10 -16.26 8.27
C THR A 43 15.63 -16.61 8.06
N ARG A 44 15.16 -17.71 8.69
CA ARG A 44 13.75 -18.13 8.63
C ARG A 44 12.82 -17.13 9.32
N GLU A 45 13.23 -16.58 10.47
CA GLU A 45 12.44 -15.61 11.23
C GLU A 45 12.37 -14.26 10.51
N VAL A 46 13.52 -13.75 10.08
CA VAL A 46 13.58 -12.50 9.31
C VAL A 46 12.84 -12.64 7.98
N GLY A 47 12.98 -13.79 7.31
CA GLY A 47 12.24 -14.11 6.09
C GLY A 47 10.72 -14.19 6.31
N SER A 48 10.30 -14.73 7.47
CA SER A 48 8.89 -14.78 7.85
C SER A 48 8.32 -13.36 8.03
N ILE A 49 9.03 -12.48 8.74
CA ILE A 49 8.62 -11.06 8.90
C ILE A 49 8.44 -10.40 7.52
N GLY A 50 9.42 -10.54 6.62
CA GLY A 50 9.31 -9.98 5.26
C GLY A 50 8.15 -10.56 4.44
N GLY A 51 7.90 -11.87 4.56
CA GLY A 51 6.78 -12.53 3.88
C GLY A 51 5.42 -12.06 4.37
N PHE A 52 5.24 -11.91 5.69
CA PHE A 52 4.01 -11.38 6.29
C PHE A 52 3.79 -9.91 5.92
N MET A 53 4.86 -9.11 5.90
CA MET A 53 4.85 -7.72 5.45
C MET A 53 4.28 -7.61 4.03
N THR A 54 4.80 -8.41 3.09
CA THR A 54 4.30 -8.44 1.70
C THR A 54 2.85 -8.88 1.61
N LYS A 55 2.46 -9.95 2.30
CA LYS A 55 1.07 -10.44 2.31
C LYS A 55 0.09 -9.35 2.75
N LYS A 56 0.42 -8.61 3.79
CA LYS A 56 -0.42 -7.51 4.29
C LYS A 56 -0.48 -6.33 3.33
N MET A 57 0.64 -5.93 2.73
CA MET A 57 0.63 -4.87 1.71
C MET A 57 -0.26 -5.24 0.53
N VAL A 58 -0.16 -6.48 0.05
CA VAL A 58 -1.03 -7.00 -1.02
C VAL A 58 -2.49 -6.98 -0.59
N GLN A 59 -2.81 -7.48 0.61
CA GLN A 59 -4.18 -7.46 1.13
C GLN A 59 -4.76 -6.04 1.20
N LEU A 60 -3.98 -5.06 1.69
CA LEU A 60 -4.40 -3.66 1.75
C LEU A 60 -4.58 -3.05 0.36
N ALA A 61 -3.72 -3.40 -0.59
CA ALA A 61 -3.85 -2.97 -1.98
C ALA A 61 -5.08 -3.59 -2.65
N GLU A 62 -5.36 -4.87 -2.43
CA GLU A 62 -6.56 -5.56 -2.91
C GLU A 62 -7.84 -4.94 -2.33
N GLN A 63 -7.85 -4.61 -1.02
CA GLN A 63 -8.97 -3.92 -0.39
C GLN A 63 -9.20 -2.53 -0.99
N GLN A 64 -8.13 -1.75 -1.18
CA GLN A 64 -8.22 -0.44 -1.83
C GLN A 64 -8.71 -0.57 -3.27
N LEU A 65 -8.23 -1.56 -4.03
CA LEU A 65 -8.68 -1.81 -5.39
C LEU A 65 -10.16 -2.18 -5.42
N ALA A 66 -10.61 -3.07 -4.53
CA ALA A 66 -12.01 -3.46 -4.39
C ALA A 66 -12.92 -2.28 -4.00
N GLN A 67 -12.46 -1.38 -3.13
CA GLN A 67 -13.18 -0.15 -2.78
C GLN A 67 -13.16 0.88 -3.93
N SER A 68 -12.05 0.94 -4.67
CA SER A 68 -11.84 1.85 -5.80
C SER A 68 -12.57 1.45 -7.08
N ASN A 69 -13.45 0.44 -7.03
CA ASN A 69 -14.50 0.22 -8.04
C ASN A 69 -15.38 1.48 -8.30
N GLY A 70 -15.23 2.55 -7.52
CA GLY A 70 -15.73 3.89 -7.82
C GLY A 70 -14.98 4.67 -8.94
N VAL A 71 -13.81 4.24 -9.42
CA VAL A 71 -13.12 4.92 -10.54
C VAL A 71 -13.94 4.76 -11.82
N SER A 72 -14.51 3.58 -12.08
CA SER A 72 -15.45 3.36 -13.19
C SER A 72 -16.74 4.17 -13.03
N ALA A 73 -17.26 4.34 -11.80
CA ALA A 73 -18.45 5.15 -11.54
C ALA A 73 -18.19 6.67 -11.62
N THR A 74 -16.94 7.12 -11.42
CA THR A 74 -16.56 8.54 -11.55
C THR A 74 -16.32 8.88 -13.01
N LEU A 75 -15.66 8.00 -13.77
CA LEU A 75 -15.49 8.11 -15.22
C LEU A 75 -16.82 7.98 -15.98
N ALA A 76 -17.73 7.12 -15.53
CA ALA A 76 -19.07 6.99 -16.11
C ALA A 76 -19.93 8.26 -15.87
N ARG A 77 -19.76 8.94 -14.73
CA ARG A 77 -20.45 10.21 -14.44
C ARG A 77 -19.90 11.38 -15.23
N SER A 78 -18.58 11.45 -15.45
CA SER A 78 -18.01 12.50 -16.30
C SER A 78 -18.39 12.32 -17.76
N ALA A 79 -18.41 11.09 -18.28
CA ALA A 79 -18.83 10.81 -19.66
C ALA A 79 -20.30 11.16 -19.97
N GLY A 80 -21.17 11.17 -18.95
CA GLY A 80 -22.59 11.54 -19.11
C GLY A 80 -22.90 13.03 -18.97
N ALA A 81 -22.04 13.82 -18.30
CA ALA A 81 -22.27 15.24 -18.04
C ALA A 81 -21.97 16.13 -19.25
N ASP A 82 -21.00 15.73 -20.09
CA ASP A 82 -20.53 16.54 -21.21
C ASP A 82 -21.53 16.58 -22.39
N ALA A 83 -22.43 15.59 -22.49
CA ALA A 83 -23.43 15.51 -23.55
C ALA A 83 -24.55 16.56 -23.45
N GLN A 84 -24.83 17.11 -22.26
CA GLN A 84 -25.94 18.06 -22.07
C GLN A 84 -25.56 19.51 -22.39
N GLN A 85 -24.27 19.85 -22.43
CA GLN A 85 -23.83 21.23 -22.68
C GLN A 85 -23.73 21.56 -24.18
N GLY A 86 -23.57 20.56 -25.05
CA GLY A 86 -23.48 20.77 -26.50
C GLY A 86 -24.81 21.07 -27.20
N ALA A 87 -25.96 20.63 -26.66
CA ALA A 87 -27.27 20.80 -27.28
C ALA A 87 -27.87 22.22 -27.13
N LEU A 88 -27.30 23.06 -26.26
CA LEU A 88 -27.81 24.40 -25.95
C LEU A 88 -27.15 25.51 -26.78
N GLN A 89 -26.13 25.21 -27.59
CA GLN A 89 -25.40 26.22 -28.40
C GLN A 89 -25.80 26.28 -29.88
N ASP A 90 -26.61 25.35 -30.39
CA ASP A 90 -26.93 25.25 -31.83
C ASP A 90 -28.29 25.83 -32.24
N SER A 91 -29.11 26.35 -31.31
CA SER A 91 -30.42 26.95 -31.63
C SER A 91 -30.38 28.46 -31.90
N GLY A 92 -29.18 29.04 -32.09
CA GLY A 92 -28.95 30.48 -32.07
C GLY A 92 -28.42 31.11 -33.37
N ARG A 93 -28.59 30.50 -34.54
CA ARG A 93 -28.30 31.13 -35.84
C ARG A 93 -29.40 30.92 -36.86
#